data_AF-A0A3M1I1F4-F1
#
_entry.id   AF-A0A3M1I1F4-F1
#
_cell.length_a   1.000
_cell.length_b   1.000
_cell.length_c   1.000
_cell.angle_alpha   90.00
_cell.angle_beta   90.00
_cell.angle_gamma   90.00
#
_symmetry.space_group_name_H-M   'P 1'
#
loop_
_entity.id
_entity.type
_entity.pdbx_description
1 polymer ?
#
loop_
_entity_poly.entity_id
_entity_poly.type
_entity_poly.pdbx_seq_one_letter_code
_entity_poly.pdbx_strand_id
1 'polypeptide(L)'
;ELEQKKQENHQLMNEKNRLQQMVDRIKDHHLKISQELGFALSTPMGDEVTDKEDTPTEKLRPPLRKEELLQGLPSGEGSSFSLHLYEEFLLFLDSKGCSSVQPVPSPDTAIGYAYKEVREWGKIAHGEEASFLEYGVEQGFLTKSLVNKIHLCPQCFRYKLNLRKICPHCAHIHYSKKQRGNYTCQNCQKDYPSHQYRFDCLNCGFSFSLEKAILCNLYEYGLVKGLQKQGSPRQKPSPEGK
;
A
#
# COMPACT_ATOMS: atom_id res chain seq x y z
N GLU A 1 -9.97 -45.78 -6.72
CA GLU A 1 -9.45 -44.50 -6.18
C GLU A 1 -8.23 -43.97 -6.96
N LEU A 2 -7.15 -44.74 -7.13
CA LEU A 2 -5.95 -44.29 -7.85
C LEU A 2 -6.23 -43.89 -9.31
N GLU A 3 -7.05 -44.66 -10.05
CA GLU A 3 -7.41 -44.34 -11.44
C GLU A 3 -8.24 -43.07 -11.55
N GLN A 4 -9.16 -42.85 -10.61
CA GLN A 4 -9.97 -41.63 -10.54
C GLN A 4 -9.07 -40.40 -10.31
N LYS A 5 -8.10 -40.49 -9.40
CA LYS A 5 -7.10 -39.43 -9.18
C LYS A 5 -6.21 -39.17 -10.40
N LYS A 6 -5.90 -40.20 -11.20
CA LYS A 6 -5.17 -40.03 -12.47
C LYS A 6 -6.02 -39.31 -13.52
N GLN A 7 -7.30 -39.64 -13.60
CA GLN A 7 -8.23 -39.01 -14.54
C GLN A 7 -8.48 -37.53 -14.18
N GLU A 8 -8.63 -37.22 -12.89
CA GLU A 8 -8.78 -35.85 -12.38
C GLU A 8 -7.52 -35.02 -12.64
N ASN A 9 -6.32 -35.55 -12.35
CA ASN A 9 -5.07 -34.87 -12.68
C ASN A 9 -4.91 -34.61 -14.19
N HIS A 10 -5.35 -35.55 -15.03
CA HIS A 10 -5.33 -35.36 -16.47
C HIS A 10 -6.27 -34.23 -16.91
N GLN A 11 -7.48 -34.15 -16.32
CA GLN A 11 -8.41 -33.04 -16.57
C GLN A 11 -7.83 -31.70 -16.13
N LEU A 12 -7.24 -31.62 -14.93
CA LEU A 12 -6.61 -30.40 -14.43
C LEU A 12 -5.44 -29.94 -15.30
N MET A 13 -4.63 -30.87 -15.82
CA MET A 13 -3.56 -30.55 -16.77
C MET A 13 -4.09 -29.99 -18.09
N ASN A 14 -5.19 -30.55 -18.61
CA ASN A 14 -5.83 -30.03 -19.81
C ASN A 14 -6.41 -28.63 -19.59
N GLU A 15 -7.04 -28.38 -18.44
CA GLU A 15 -7.56 -27.07 -18.08
C GLU A 15 -6.44 -26.03 -17.88
N LYS A 16 -5.35 -26.39 -17.20
CA LYS A 16 -4.15 -25.57 -17.06
C LYS A 16 -3.60 -25.16 -18.43
N ASN A 17 -3.48 -26.09 -19.37
CA ASN A 17 -3.01 -25.81 -20.72
C ASN A 17 -3.95 -24.85 -21.48
N ARG A 18 -5.27 -25.02 -21.31
CA ARG A 18 -6.28 -24.13 -21.91
C ARG A 18 -6.17 -22.71 -21.34
N LEU A 19 -6.00 -22.57 -20.04
CA LEU A 19 -5.82 -21.27 -19.37
C LEU A 19 -4.52 -20.59 -19.82
N GLN A 20 -3.43 -21.34 -19.95
CA GLN A 20 -2.16 -20.82 -20.45
C GLN A 20 -2.31 -20.23 -21.86
N GLN A 21 -3.00 -20.95 -22.77
CA GLN A 21 -3.29 -20.43 -24.11
C GLN A 21 -4.14 -19.16 -24.10
N MET A 22 -5.04 -18.99 -23.13
CA MET A 22 -5.81 -17.74 -22.96
C MET A 22 -4.91 -16.58 -22.52
N VAL A 23 -4.01 -16.81 -21.57
CA VAL A 23 -3.04 -15.82 -21.12
C VAL A 23 -2.15 -15.35 -22.28
N ASP A 24 -1.66 -16.28 -23.09
CA ASP A 24 -0.79 -15.96 -24.23
C ASP A 24 -1.54 -15.12 -25.28
N ARG A 25 -2.81 -15.45 -25.57
CA ARG A 25 -3.67 -14.62 -26.44
C ARG A 25 -3.91 -13.21 -25.90
N ILE A 26 -4.08 -13.06 -24.59
CA ILE A 26 -4.25 -11.75 -23.96
C ILE A 26 -2.96 -10.92 -24.08
N LYS A 27 -1.79 -11.54 -23.87
CA LYS A 27 -0.49 -10.88 -24.05
C LYS A 27 -0.29 -10.40 -25.48
N ASP A 28 -0.61 -11.23 -26.47
CA ASP A 28 -0.52 -10.87 -27.89
C ASP A 28 -1.46 -9.70 -28.22
N HIS A 29 -2.69 -9.71 -27.70
CA HIS A 29 -3.64 -8.61 -27.90
C HIS A 29 -3.14 -7.31 -27.25
N HIS A 30 -2.58 -7.39 -26.04
CA HIS A 30 -1.98 -6.23 -25.37
C HIS A 30 -0.79 -5.66 -26.15
N LEU A 31 0.04 -6.53 -26.75
CA LEU A 31 1.16 -6.10 -27.60
C LEU A 31 0.66 -5.35 -28.85
N LYS A 32 -0.38 -5.87 -29.52
CA LYS A 32 -1.01 -5.19 -30.66
C LYS A 32 -1.58 -3.83 -30.30
N ILE A 33 -2.35 -3.75 -29.21
CA ILE A 33 -2.87 -2.46 -28.69
C ILE A 33 -1.72 -1.49 -28.42
N SER A 34 -0.63 -1.95 -27.81
CA SER A 34 0.52 -1.10 -27.49
C SER A 34 1.21 -0.54 -28.75
N GLN A 35 1.28 -1.34 -29.81
CA GLN A 35 1.82 -0.91 -31.11
C GLN A 35 0.88 0.10 -31.82
N GLU A 36 -0.42 -0.15 -31.81
CA GLU A 36 -1.43 0.74 -32.43
C GLU A 36 -1.53 2.09 -31.72
N LEU A 37 -1.36 2.12 -30.40
CA LEU A 37 -1.39 3.36 -29.60
C LEU A 37 -0.12 4.21 -29.73
N GLY A 38 0.82 3.85 -30.61
CA GLY A 38 1.93 4.73 -30.97
C GLY A 38 2.96 4.94 -29.86
N PHE A 39 3.10 4.00 -28.92
CA PHE A 39 4.29 3.93 -28.06
C PHE A 39 5.48 3.43 -28.89
N ALA A 40 5.94 4.24 -29.82
CA ALA A 40 7.24 4.07 -30.44
C ALA A 40 8.29 4.23 -29.34
N LEU A 41 8.84 3.11 -28.87
CA LEU A 41 10.15 3.13 -28.21
C LEU A 41 11.11 3.76 -29.22
N SER A 42 11.55 4.96 -28.90
CA SER A 42 12.53 5.73 -29.67
C SER A 42 13.74 4.83 -29.96
N THR A 43 13.96 4.55 -31.24
CA THR A 43 15.20 3.98 -31.75
C THR A 43 16.37 4.93 -31.44
N PRO A 44 17.53 4.41 -30.99
CA PRO A 44 18.71 5.23 -30.83
C PRO A 44 19.29 5.56 -32.21
N MET A 45 19.19 6.82 -32.61
CA MET A 45 19.94 7.39 -33.74
C MET A 45 21.29 7.88 -33.22
N GLY A 46 22.35 7.43 -33.87
CA GLY A 46 23.73 7.77 -33.56
C GLY A 46 24.11 9.20 -33.98
N ASP A 47 25.00 9.75 -33.16
CA ASP A 47 26.12 10.67 -33.40
C ASP A 47 25.96 11.86 -34.35
N GLU A 48 26.02 13.07 -33.78
CA GLU A 48 27.03 14.07 -34.16
C GLU A 48 27.26 15.12 -33.06
N VAL A 49 28.49 15.61 -33.03
CA VAL A 49 29.25 16.22 -31.94
C VAL A 49 28.87 17.69 -31.66
N THR A 50 28.93 18.12 -30.38
CA THR A 50 29.55 19.41 -29.99
C THR A 50 29.73 19.49 -28.46
N ASP A 51 30.99 19.64 -28.06
CA ASP A 51 31.46 19.82 -26.69
C ASP A 51 30.80 21.02 -25.99
N LYS A 52 30.02 20.80 -24.92
CA LYS A 52 29.82 21.77 -23.82
C LYS A 52 29.55 21.06 -22.49
N GLU A 53 30.52 21.24 -21.61
CA GLU A 53 30.59 21.10 -20.16
C GLU A 53 29.44 20.41 -19.40
N ASP A 54 29.82 19.31 -18.77
CA ASP A 54 29.08 18.40 -17.92
C ASP A 54 28.38 19.06 -16.72
N THR A 55 27.06 18.92 -16.66
CA THR A 55 26.35 18.79 -15.40
C THR A 55 25.72 17.40 -15.36
N PRO A 56 26.04 16.52 -14.39
CA PRO A 56 25.53 15.15 -14.38
C PRO A 56 24.02 15.18 -14.14
N THR A 57 23.26 15.03 -15.23
CA THR A 57 21.81 14.89 -15.18
C THR A 57 21.54 13.45 -14.77
N GLU A 58 21.35 13.24 -13.47
CA GLU A 58 20.93 11.95 -12.91
C GLU A 58 19.69 11.48 -13.66
N LYS A 59 19.85 10.42 -14.47
CA LYS A 59 18.77 9.83 -15.29
C LYS A 59 17.68 9.33 -14.36
N LEU A 60 16.69 10.18 -14.08
CA LEU A 60 15.49 9.85 -13.34
C LEU A 60 14.85 8.61 -13.98
N ARG A 61 14.73 7.52 -13.19
CA ARG A 61 13.97 6.35 -13.63
C ARG A 61 12.56 6.80 -14.05
N PRO A 62 12.01 6.25 -15.15
CA PRO A 62 10.63 6.49 -15.51
C PRO A 62 9.71 6.24 -14.31
N PRO A 63 8.69 7.09 -14.08
CA PRO A 63 7.72 6.84 -13.03
C PRO A 63 7.03 5.48 -13.28
N LEU A 64 7.04 4.61 -12.26
CA LEU A 64 6.35 3.32 -12.27
C LEU A 64 4.87 3.51 -12.65
N ARG A 65 4.31 2.58 -13.42
CA ARG A 65 2.91 2.68 -13.86
C ARG A 65 1.99 2.59 -12.64
N LYS A 66 0.83 3.25 -12.70
CA LYS A 66 -0.13 3.33 -11.58
C LYS A 66 -0.57 1.93 -11.11
N GLU A 67 -0.65 0.97 -12.03
CA GLU A 67 -0.96 -0.43 -11.74
C GLU A 67 0.17 -1.13 -10.96
N GLU A 68 1.43 -0.86 -11.30
CA GLU A 68 2.61 -1.38 -10.59
C GLU A 68 2.78 -0.72 -9.21
N LEU A 69 2.32 0.53 -9.06
CA LEU A 69 2.35 1.26 -7.79
C LEU A 69 1.34 0.72 -6.78
N LEU A 70 0.16 0.28 -7.23
CA LEU A 70 -0.82 -0.36 -6.35
C LEU A 70 -0.46 -1.82 -6.02
N GLN A 71 0.35 -2.47 -6.87
CA GLN A 71 0.94 -3.80 -6.62
C GLN A 71 2.17 -3.77 -5.70
N GLY A 72 2.73 -2.57 -5.43
CA GLY A 72 3.87 -2.38 -4.52
C GLY A 72 3.50 -2.09 -3.07
N LEU A 73 2.22 -1.84 -2.78
CA LEU A 73 1.70 -2.08 -1.43
C LEU A 73 1.66 -3.59 -1.24
N PRO A 74 1.93 -4.13 -0.04
CA PRO A 74 1.89 -5.56 0.21
C PRO A 74 0.44 -6.07 0.08
N SER A 75 -0.03 -6.23 -1.15
CA SER A 75 -1.12 -7.11 -1.52
C SER A 75 -0.67 -8.49 -1.06
N GLY A 76 -1.40 -9.07 -0.11
CA GLY A 76 -1.07 -10.29 0.64
C GLY A 76 -0.92 -11.58 -0.19
N GLU A 77 -0.62 -11.48 -1.48
CA GLU A 77 -0.27 -12.57 -2.37
C GLU A 77 1.15 -13.08 -2.04
N GLY A 78 1.35 -13.69 -0.87
CA GLY A 78 2.58 -14.44 -0.62
C GLY A 78 2.91 -14.76 0.83
N SER A 79 2.43 -13.97 1.80
CA SER A 79 2.66 -14.27 3.21
C SER A 79 1.57 -15.20 3.73
N SER A 80 1.76 -16.50 3.53
CA SER A 80 0.98 -17.53 4.22
C SER A 80 1.34 -17.50 5.70
N PHE A 81 0.55 -16.77 6.51
CA PHE A 81 0.64 -16.87 7.96
C PHE A 81 -0.05 -18.16 8.43
N SER A 82 0.52 -18.86 9.41
CA SER A 82 -0.11 -20.06 9.94
C SER A 82 -1.25 -19.70 10.90
N LEU A 83 -2.30 -20.54 10.94
CA LEU A 83 -3.38 -20.38 11.93
C LEU A 83 -2.85 -20.43 13.37
N HIS A 84 -1.81 -21.22 13.62
CA HIS A 84 -1.19 -21.33 14.93
C HIS A 84 -0.56 -20.01 15.41
N LEU A 85 0.10 -19.26 14.53
CA LEU A 85 0.61 -17.92 14.85
C LEU A 85 -0.54 -17.00 15.28
N TYR A 86 -1.69 -17.12 14.65
CA TYR A 86 -2.88 -16.35 14.99
C TYR A 86 -3.43 -16.68 16.37
N GLU A 87 -3.54 -17.96 16.71
CA GLU A 87 -3.97 -18.40 18.05
C GLU A 87 -3.06 -17.85 19.14
N GLU A 88 -1.74 -17.92 18.94
CA GLU A 88 -0.76 -17.37 19.87
C GLU A 88 -0.90 -15.84 20.01
N PHE A 89 -1.15 -15.13 18.89
CA PHE A 89 -1.39 -13.69 18.92
C PHE A 89 -2.68 -13.32 19.66
N LEU A 90 -3.77 -14.07 19.47
CA LEU A 90 -5.03 -13.85 20.17
C LEU A 90 -4.87 -14.08 21.68
N LEU A 91 -4.13 -15.11 22.10
CA LEU A 91 -3.79 -15.34 23.51
C LEU A 91 -2.93 -14.19 24.08
N PHE A 92 -2.00 -13.68 23.27
CA PHE A 92 -1.22 -12.50 23.64
C PHE A 92 -2.12 -11.27 23.87
N LEU A 93 -3.06 -10.98 22.97
CA LEU A 93 -4.02 -9.89 23.14
C LEU A 93 -4.93 -10.09 24.37
N ASP A 94 -5.44 -11.30 24.61
CA ASP A 94 -6.23 -11.63 25.82
C ASP A 94 -5.41 -11.38 27.09
N SER A 95 -4.13 -11.79 27.12
CA SER A 95 -3.23 -11.58 28.27
C SER A 95 -2.97 -10.11 28.57
N LYS A 96 -3.05 -9.24 27.55
CA LYS A 96 -2.90 -7.77 27.67
C LYS A 96 -4.22 -7.07 27.99
N GLY A 97 -5.36 -7.77 27.99
CA GLY A 97 -6.69 -7.17 28.07
C GLY A 97 -6.99 -6.26 26.87
N CYS A 98 -6.38 -6.53 25.72
CA CYS A 98 -6.48 -5.72 24.52
C CYS A 98 -7.60 -6.26 23.62
N SER A 99 -8.67 -5.51 23.43
CA SER A 99 -9.80 -5.90 22.57
C SER A 99 -9.66 -5.45 21.12
N SER A 100 -8.77 -4.49 20.84
CA SER A 100 -8.50 -4.00 19.50
C SER A 100 -7.08 -3.46 19.34
N VAL A 101 -6.55 -3.60 18.13
CA VAL A 101 -5.21 -3.24 17.71
C VAL A 101 -5.30 -1.99 16.84
N GLN A 102 -4.70 -0.90 17.31
CA GLN A 102 -4.84 0.44 16.72
C GLN A 102 -3.57 0.85 15.97
N PRO A 103 -3.68 1.56 14.83
CA PRO A 103 -2.52 2.10 14.17
C PRO A 103 -1.97 3.29 14.96
N VAL A 104 -0.68 3.24 15.31
CA VAL A 104 0.03 4.30 16.03
C VAL A 104 1.04 4.96 15.10
N PRO A 105 1.15 6.31 15.06
CA PRO A 105 2.17 6.98 14.25
C PRO A 105 3.58 6.48 14.58
N SER A 106 4.36 6.14 13.56
CA SER A 106 5.73 5.65 13.69
C SER A 106 6.60 6.18 12.55
N PRO A 107 7.64 6.98 12.85
CA PRO A 107 8.47 7.60 11.82
C PRO A 107 9.42 6.65 11.10
N ASP A 108 9.53 5.44 11.62
CA ASP A 108 10.45 4.40 11.17
C ASP A 108 9.80 3.48 10.12
N THR A 109 8.47 3.57 9.93
CA THR A 109 7.78 2.79 8.91
C THR A 109 7.64 3.54 7.60
N ALA A 110 7.53 2.79 6.50
CA ALA A 110 7.29 3.38 5.19
C ALA A 110 5.98 4.18 5.17
N ILE A 111 4.91 3.63 5.75
CA ILE A 111 3.58 4.25 5.76
C ILE A 111 3.36 5.24 6.92
N GLY A 112 4.31 5.38 7.84
CA GLY A 112 4.23 6.33 8.96
C GLY A 112 3.38 5.89 10.14
N TYR A 113 2.89 4.65 10.11
CA TYR A 113 2.12 4.01 11.16
C TYR A 113 2.64 2.60 11.42
N ALA A 114 2.41 2.11 12.63
CA ALA A 114 2.74 0.78 13.07
C ALA A 114 1.62 0.23 13.97
N TYR A 115 1.57 -1.09 14.11
CA TYR A 115 0.67 -1.76 15.04
C TYR A 115 1.47 -2.22 16.25
N LYS A 116 1.38 -1.44 17.33
CA LYS A 116 2.25 -1.57 18.51
C LYS A 116 2.17 -2.98 19.11
N GLU A 117 0.97 -3.52 19.25
CA GLU A 117 0.72 -4.84 19.83
C GLU A 117 1.35 -5.96 19.00
N VAL A 118 1.29 -5.86 17.66
CA VAL A 118 1.93 -6.84 16.75
C VAL A 118 3.45 -6.80 16.89
N ARG A 119 4.03 -5.60 17.04
CA ARG A 119 5.48 -5.42 17.28
C ARG A 119 5.93 -5.95 18.62
N GLU A 120 5.17 -5.66 19.68
CA GLU A 120 5.47 -6.16 21.02
C GLU A 120 5.42 -7.68 21.09
N TRP A 121 4.53 -8.31 20.30
CA TRP A 121 4.47 -9.76 20.20
C TRP A 121 5.71 -10.37 19.53
N GLY A 122 6.33 -9.63 18.58
CA GLY A 122 7.68 -9.90 18.10
C GLY A 122 7.84 -11.12 17.19
N LYS A 123 6.75 -11.77 16.77
CA LYS A 123 6.77 -12.92 15.85
C LYS A 123 6.55 -12.57 14.38
N ILE A 124 6.26 -11.30 14.09
CA ILE A 124 6.01 -10.78 12.74
C ILE A 124 7.14 -9.83 12.34
N ALA A 125 7.60 -9.92 11.10
CA ALA A 125 8.64 -9.03 10.59
C ALA A 125 8.15 -7.58 10.52
N HIS A 126 9.07 -6.63 10.71
CA HIS A 126 8.76 -5.21 10.61
C HIS A 126 8.27 -4.87 9.19
N GLY A 127 7.12 -4.18 9.11
CA GLY A 127 6.47 -3.83 7.86
C GLY A 127 5.38 -4.81 7.41
N GLU A 128 5.34 -6.02 7.97
CA GLU A 128 4.32 -7.04 7.67
C GLU A 128 3.14 -6.99 8.63
N GLU A 129 3.12 -6.06 9.60
CA GLU A 129 2.11 -6.04 10.66
C GLU A 129 0.69 -5.86 10.11
N ALA A 130 0.52 -5.01 9.08
CA ALA A 130 -0.77 -4.80 8.43
C ALA A 130 -1.24 -6.04 7.66
N SER A 131 -0.36 -6.65 6.86
CA SER A 131 -0.67 -7.87 6.09
C SER A 131 -1.00 -9.04 7.00
N PHE A 132 -0.29 -9.16 8.13
CA PHE A 132 -0.64 -10.08 9.19
C PHE A 132 -2.09 -9.82 9.60
N LEU A 133 -2.44 -8.65 10.14
CA LEU A 133 -3.79 -8.34 10.64
C LEU A 133 -4.91 -8.53 9.60
N GLU A 134 -4.66 -8.19 8.33
CA GLU A 134 -5.60 -8.44 7.23
C GLU A 134 -5.89 -9.93 7.05
N TYR A 135 -4.88 -10.80 7.12
CA TYR A 135 -5.10 -12.25 7.10
C TYR A 135 -6.01 -12.70 8.25
N GLY A 136 -5.89 -12.09 9.44
CA GLY A 136 -6.76 -12.39 10.59
C GLY A 136 -8.23 -12.00 10.36
N VAL A 137 -8.46 -10.94 9.58
CA VAL A 137 -9.81 -10.56 9.12
C VAL A 137 -10.33 -11.57 8.12
N GLU A 138 -9.50 -11.99 7.16
CA GLU A 138 -9.87 -13.00 6.15
C GLU A 138 -10.21 -14.35 6.79
N GLN A 139 -9.51 -14.75 7.86
CA GLN A 139 -9.81 -15.97 8.62
C GLN A 139 -10.98 -15.81 9.62
N GLY A 140 -11.54 -14.60 9.76
CA GLY A 140 -12.68 -14.34 10.66
C GLY A 140 -12.31 -14.26 12.15
N PHE A 141 -11.03 -14.08 12.51
CA PHE A 141 -10.60 -13.84 13.89
C PHE A 141 -10.76 -12.37 14.30
N LEU A 142 -10.59 -11.47 13.33
CA LEU A 142 -10.60 -10.03 13.52
C LEU A 142 -11.72 -9.38 12.67
N THR A 143 -12.20 -8.26 13.16
CA THR A 143 -12.97 -7.27 12.40
C THR A 143 -12.07 -6.09 12.09
N LYS A 144 -12.33 -5.36 11.00
CA LYS A 144 -11.59 -4.12 10.69
C LYS A 144 -12.51 -2.92 10.53
N SER A 145 -12.07 -1.76 11.01
CA SER A 145 -12.75 -0.47 10.89
C SER A 145 -11.78 0.58 10.33
N LEU A 146 -12.22 1.38 9.36
CA LEU A 146 -11.40 2.45 8.80
C LEU A 146 -11.26 3.58 9.83
N VAL A 147 -10.03 3.88 10.24
CA VAL A 147 -9.72 4.96 11.19
C VAL A 147 -9.30 6.23 10.46
N ASN A 148 -8.45 6.11 9.44
CA ASN A 148 -7.90 7.26 8.75
C ASN A 148 -7.47 6.93 7.30
N LYS A 149 -7.16 7.96 6.52
CA LYS A 149 -6.53 7.85 5.20
C LYS A 149 -5.31 8.76 5.12
N ILE A 150 -4.22 8.25 4.58
CA ILE A 150 -2.96 8.99 4.45
C ILE A 150 -2.48 9.02 3.01
N HIS A 151 -1.73 10.06 2.68
CA HIS A 151 -1.10 10.21 1.37
C HIS A 151 0.31 9.64 1.40
N LEU A 152 0.66 8.83 0.42
CA LEU A 152 1.99 8.26 0.23
C LEU A 152 2.61 8.78 -1.08
N CYS A 153 3.94 8.88 -1.08
CA CYS A 153 4.69 9.22 -2.28
C CYS A 153 4.50 8.15 -3.37
N PRO A 154 4.13 8.52 -4.60
CA PRO A 154 3.98 7.56 -5.70
C PRO A 154 5.31 7.05 -6.25
N GLN A 155 6.47 7.52 -5.78
CA GLN A 155 7.77 7.03 -6.23
C GLN A 155 8.43 6.08 -5.23
N CYS A 156 8.28 6.33 -3.92
CA CYS A 156 8.95 5.55 -2.87
C CYS A 156 8.00 5.01 -1.80
N PHE A 157 6.69 5.23 -1.93
CA PHE A 157 5.64 4.77 -1.01
C PHE A 157 5.78 5.25 0.43
N ARG A 158 6.58 6.29 0.66
CA ARG A 158 6.77 6.85 2.01
C ARG A 158 5.80 7.99 2.32
N TYR A 159 5.38 8.06 3.57
CA TYR A 159 4.42 9.03 4.09
C TYR A 159 5.00 10.42 4.39
N LYS A 160 6.34 10.56 4.43
CA LYS A 160 7.03 11.82 4.75
C LYS A 160 6.87 12.81 3.60
N LEU A 161 5.73 13.50 3.57
CA LEU A 161 5.33 14.44 2.54
C LEU A 161 5.19 15.84 3.12
N ASN A 162 5.66 16.84 2.37
CA ASN A 162 5.40 18.24 2.65
C ASN A 162 4.36 18.77 1.67
N LEU A 163 3.18 19.15 2.17
CA LEU A 163 2.11 19.73 1.35
C LEU A 163 2.28 21.23 1.27
N ARG A 164 2.50 21.75 0.05
CA ARG A 164 2.70 23.17 -0.21
C ARG A 164 1.62 23.72 -1.13
N LYS A 165 1.25 24.98 -0.91
CA LYS A 165 0.46 25.78 -1.86
C LYS A 165 1.44 26.45 -2.83
N ILE A 166 1.30 26.19 -4.13
CA ILE A 166 2.25 26.67 -5.16
C ILE A 166 1.57 27.40 -6.32
N CYS A 167 2.22 28.46 -6.82
CA CYS A 167 1.66 29.24 -7.91
C CYS A 167 1.54 28.33 -9.13
N PRO A 168 0.38 28.23 -9.79
CA PRO A 168 0.20 27.33 -10.93
C PRO A 168 1.08 27.69 -12.12
N HIS A 169 1.60 28.92 -12.19
CA HIS A 169 2.45 29.38 -13.29
C HIS A 169 3.95 29.31 -13.00
N CYS A 170 4.40 29.66 -11.79
CA CYS A 170 5.83 29.73 -11.47
C CYS A 170 6.25 28.87 -10.27
N ALA A 171 5.34 28.07 -9.71
CA ALA A 171 5.55 27.20 -8.55
C ALA A 171 6.00 27.91 -7.24
N HIS A 172 6.01 29.24 -7.20
CA HIS A 172 6.39 30.00 -6.01
C HIS A 172 5.31 29.94 -4.91
N ILE A 173 5.73 30.00 -3.64
CA ILE A 173 4.87 29.75 -2.46
C ILE A 173 4.24 31.04 -1.92
N HIS A 174 4.74 32.21 -2.32
CA HIS A 174 4.29 33.48 -1.75
C HIS A 174 3.11 34.09 -2.52
N TYR A 175 2.05 34.40 -1.78
CA TYR A 175 0.81 34.98 -2.32
C TYR A 175 0.25 36.07 -1.42
N SER A 176 -0.48 36.99 -2.03
CA SER A 176 -1.42 37.88 -1.33
C SER A 176 -2.86 37.46 -1.64
N LYS A 177 -3.70 37.39 -0.60
CA LYS A 177 -5.14 37.14 -0.74
C LYS A 177 -5.85 38.46 -1.04
N LYS A 178 -6.61 38.52 -2.14
CA LYS A 178 -7.48 39.66 -2.46
C LYS A 178 -8.86 39.49 -1.80
N GLN A 179 -9.56 40.59 -1.57
CA GLN A 179 -10.88 40.60 -0.90
C GLN A 179 -11.95 39.76 -1.61
N ARG A 180 -11.81 39.53 -2.92
CA ARG A 180 -12.74 38.73 -3.74
C ARG A 180 -12.40 37.23 -3.81
N GLY A 181 -11.54 36.74 -2.93
CA GLY A 181 -11.15 35.31 -2.90
C GLY A 181 -10.08 34.92 -3.93
N ASN A 182 -9.70 35.82 -4.85
CA ASN A 182 -8.58 35.60 -5.76
C ASN A 182 -7.23 35.69 -5.01
N TYR A 183 -6.24 34.99 -5.54
CA TYR A 183 -4.86 34.99 -5.05
C TYR A 183 -3.94 35.61 -6.09
N THR A 184 -3.05 36.50 -5.68
CA THR A 184 -2.00 37.06 -6.55
C THR A 184 -0.67 36.45 -6.15
N CYS A 185 0.03 35.85 -7.10
CA CYS A 185 1.40 35.39 -6.85
C CYS A 185 2.35 36.58 -6.78
N GLN A 186 3.13 36.69 -5.71
CA GLN A 186 4.05 37.84 -5.54
C GLN A 186 5.24 37.81 -6.51
N ASN A 187 5.56 36.63 -7.07
CA ASN A 187 6.67 36.48 -8.01
C ASN A 187 6.28 36.83 -9.45
N CYS A 188 5.20 36.25 -9.97
CA CYS A 188 4.77 36.49 -11.37
C CYS A 188 3.64 37.51 -11.51
N GLN A 189 3.10 38.05 -10.41
CA GLN A 189 2.02 39.04 -10.36
C GLN A 189 0.69 38.62 -11.04
N LYS A 190 0.53 37.33 -11.34
CA LYS A 190 -0.71 36.79 -11.92
C LYS A 190 -1.73 36.45 -10.85
N ASP A 191 -3.00 36.66 -11.21
CA ASP A 191 -4.16 36.36 -10.38
C ASP A 191 -4.74 34.97 -10.69
N TYR A 192 -5.17 34.26 -9.66
CA TYR A 192 -5.77 32.93 -9.75
C TYR A 192 -7.01 32.81 -8.87
N PRO A 193 -8.04 32.08 -9.32
CA PRO A 193 -9.24 31.83 -8.52
C PRO A 193 -8.95 30.86 -7.34
N SER A 194 -7.93 30.00 -7.47
CA SER A 194 -7.53 29.04 -6.44
C SER A 194 -6.03 28.78 -6.46
N HIS A 195 -5.48 28.34 -5.33
CA HIS A 195 -4.11 27.82 -5.26
C HIS A 195 -4.06 26.37 -5.74
N GLN A 196 -2.92 25.96 -6.30
CA GLN A 196 -2.62 24.55 -6.54
C GLN A 196 -1.86 23.98 -5.34
N TYR A 197 -2.11 22.70 -5.05
CA TYR A 197 -1.39 21.96 -4.04
C TYR A 197 -0.36 21.04 -4.69
N ARG A 198 0.83 20.98 -4.08
CA ARG A 198 1.91 20.08 -4.48
C ARG A 198 2.45 19.41 -3.23
N PHE A 199 2.69 18.11 -3.33
CA PHE A 199 3.47 17.37 -2.37
C PHE A 199 4.93 17.35 -2.81
N ASP A 200 5.82 17.53 -1.84
CA ASP A 200 7.24 17.23 -1.97
C ASP A 200 7.57 16.08 -1.02
N CYS A 201 8.07 14.97 -1.56
CA CYS A 201 8.50 13.85 -0.74
C CYS A 201 9.83 14.17 -0.07
N LEU A 202 9.84 14.15 1.26
CA LEU A 202 11.03 14.41 2.06
C LEU A 202 12.01 13.23 2.09
N ASN A 203 11.62 12.08 1.53
CA ASN A 203 12.47 10.89 1.46
C ASN A 203 13.22 10.77 0.13
N CYS A 204 12.55 10.97 -1.02
CA CYS A 204 13.18 10.83 -2.34
C CYS A 204 13.26 12.13 -3.14
N GLY A 205 12.76 13.26 -2.61
CA GLY A 205 12.74 14.54 -3.31
C GLY A 205 11.68 14.67 -4.42
N PHE A 206 10.95 13.60 -4.74
CA PHE A 206 9.95 13.62 -5.80
C PHE A 206 8.78 14.55 -5.45
N SER A 207 8.44 15.44 -6.38
CA SER A 207 7.25 16.28 -6.25
C SER A 207 6.13 15.89 -7.19
N PHE A 208 4.91 15.98 -6.69
CA PHE A 208 3.71 15.55 -7.42
C PHE A 208 2.47 16.31 -6.95
N SER A 209 1.41 16.29 -7.74
CA SER A 209 0.14 16.92 -7.38
C SER A 209 -0.66 16.04 -6.42
N LEU A 210 -1.69 16.60 -5.78
CA LEU A 210 -2.55 15.89 -4.83
C LEU A 210 -3.20 14.65 -5.47
N GLU A 211 -3.61 14.74 -6.73
CA GLU A 211 -4.31 13.67 -7.47
C GLU A 211 -3.39 12.47 -7.80
N LYS A 212 -2.07 12.71 -7.79
CA LYS A 212 -1.05 11.66 -8.02
C LYS A 212 -0.64 10.96 -6.72
N ALA A 213 -1.06 11.46 -5.56
CA ALA A 213 -0.74 10.83 -4.28
C ALA A 213 -1.44 9.47 -4.17
N ILE A 214 -0.73 8.48 -3.61
CA ILE A 214 -1.34 7.20 -3.29
C ILE A 214 -2.10 7.36 -1.97
N LEU A 215 -3.38 6.98 -1.96
CA LEU A 215 -4.20 7.01 -0.76
C LEU A 215 -4.14 5.65 -0.07
N CYS A 216 -3.53 5.60 1.12
CA CYS A 216 -3.47 4.41 1.96
C CYS A 216 -4.49 4.52 3.08
N ASN A 217 -5.30 3.47 3.25
CA ASN A 217 -6.28 3.37 4.32
C ASN A 217 -5.60 2.80 5.57
N LEU A 218 -5.89 3.38 6.73
CA LEU A 218 -5.44 2.89 8.02
C LEU A 218 -6.62 2.31 8.78
N TYR A 219 -6.47 1.08 9.23
CA TYR A 219 -7.52 0.33 9.90
C TYR A 219 -7.17 0.08 11.37
N GLU A 220 -8.20 0.07 12.22
CA GLU A 220 -8.20 -0.60 13.52
C GLU A 220 -8.70 -2.03 13.32
N TYR A 221 -8.15 -2.97 14.10
CA TYR A 221 -8.57 -4.37 14.08
C TYR A 221 -9.10 -4.79 15.44
N GLY A 222 -10.39 -5.15 15.52
CA GLY A 222 -11.06 -5.59 16.75
C GLY A 222 -11.28 -7.09 16.80
N LEU A 223 -11.20 -7.70 17.98
CA LEU A 223 -11.53 -9.11 18.17
C LEU A 223 -13.01 -9.38 17.86
N VAL A 224 -13.31 -10.47 17.13
CA VAL A 224 -14.71 -10.88 16.89
C VAL A 224 -15.35 -11.32 18.21
N LYS A 225 -16.48 -10.68 18.56
CA LYS A 225 -17.28 -11.04 19.74
C LYS A 225 -17.81 -12.46 19.59
N GLY A 226 -17.48 -13.34 20.54
CA GLY A 226 -17.89 -14.75 20.54
C GLY A 226 -16.75 -15.77 20.49
N LEU A 227 -15.53 -15.35 20.12
CA LEU A 227 -14.32 -16.16 20.29
C LEU A 227 -13.78 -16.14 21.72
N GLN A 228 -14.26 -15.19 22.55
CA GLN A 228 -13.98 -15.14 23.98
C GLN A 228 -14.76 -16.26 24.70
N LYS A 229 -14.20 -17.47 24.67
CA LYS A 229 -14.47 -18.57 25.60
C LYS A 229 -15.92 -19.06 25.61
N GLN A 230 -16.17 -20.15 24.87
CA GLN A 230 -16.71 -21.32 25.57
C GLN A 230 -15.66 -21.73 26.61
N GLY A 231 -15.73 -21.12 27.79
CA GLY A 231 -14.88 -21.51 28.89
C GLY A 231 -15.15 -22.97 29.19
N SER A 232 -14.11 -23.79 29.12
CA SER A 232 -14.01 -25.02 29.89
C SER A 232 -14.63 -24.79 31.28
N PRO A 233 -15.58 -25.63 31.73
CA PRO A 233 -16.29 -25.41 32.99
C PRO A 233 -15.27 -25.20 34.11
N ARG A 234 -15.34 -24.03 34.78
CA ARG A 234 -14.68 -23.83 36.06
C ARG A 234 -15.09 -25.01 36.94
N GLN A 235 -14.17 -25.95 37.19
CA GLN A 235 -14.37 -26.96 38.22
C GLN A 235 -14.64 -26.19 39.51
N LYS A 236 -15.87 -26.32 40.02
CA LYS A 236 -16.19 -25.82 41.35
C LYS A 236 -15.21 -26.48 42.32
N PRO A 237 -14.53 -25.73 43.20
CA PRO A 237 -13.76 -26.35 44.26
C PRO A 237 -14.70 -27.26 45.06
N SER A 238 -14.33 -28.54 45.17
CA SER A 238 -15.06 -29.51 45.99
C SER A 238 -15.21 -28.96 47.40
N PRO A 239 -16.40 -29.06 48.02
CA PRO A 239 -16.56 -28.70 49.42
C PRO A 239 -15.73 -29.68 50.26
N GLU A 240 -14.69 -29.18 50.92
CA GLU A 240 -13.99 -29.90 51.97
C GLU A 240 -14.99 -30.24 53.08
N GLY A 241 -15.11 -31.54 53.35
CA GLY A 241 -15.97 -32.06 54.40
C GLY A 241 -15.53 -31.58 55.77
N LYS A 242 -16.53 -31.23 56.59
CA LYS A 242 -16.47 -31.24 58.04
C LYS A 242 -17.47 -32.28 58.55
#